data_AF-A0A833W9D8-F1
#
_entry.id   AF-A0A833W9D8-F1
#
_cell.length_a   1.000
_cell.length_b   1.000
_cell.length_c   1.000
_cell.angle_alpha   90.00
_cell.angle_beta   90.00
_cell.angle_gamma   90.00
#
_symmetry.space_group_name_H-M   'P 1'
#
loop_
_entity.id
_entity.type
_entity.pdbx_description
1 polymer ?
#
loop_
_entity_poly.entity_id
_entity_poly.type
_entity_poly.pdbx_seq_one_letter_code
_entity_poly.pdbx_strand_id
1 'polypeptide(L)'
;MLILFETPAGYAIFKLLDENKLTQIENLYHDFETPEAACKVVKLMHFEKFVDTAEALAATTAAVEGKLYKSLKKVIKRHCTKLQEQLAVADVKLSNAIKDKLSLSCVSNTAIQELMRCMKSQMDSLLVGLPKKERTAMALGLAHSLSRYKLKFSPDKIDIMQLKKKKRKKDKDQETEEAEVTNEETVTLGNSTEEN
;
A
#
# COMPACT_ATOMS: atom_id res chain seq x y z
N MET A 1 -1.22 -2.50 -26.85
CA MET A 1 -0.65 -3.16 -25.64
C MET A 1 -1.36 -2.66 -24.39
N LEU A 2 -1.58 -3.52 -23.39
CA LEU A 2 -2.11 -3.15 -22.07
C LEU A 2 -0.99 -3.13 -21.04
N ILE A 3 -1.12 -2.31 -20.00
CA ILE A 3 -0.13 -2.12 -18.94
C ILE A 3 -0.81 -2.39 -17.61
N LEU A 4 -0.30 -3.38 -16.86
CA LEU A 4 -0.71 -3.65 -15.49
C LEU A 4 0.16 -2.81 -14.55
N PHE A 5 -0.46 -1.83 -13.89
CA PHE A 5 0.21 -0.97 -12.93
C PHE A 5 -0.29 -1.27 -11.51
N GLU A 6 0.63 -1.66 -10.64
CA GLU A 6 0.35 -1.98 -9.24
C GLU A 6 0.51 -0.73 -8.37
N THR A 7 -0.51 -0.41 -7.58
CA THR A 7 -0.47 0.70 -6.63
C THR A 7 -0.83 0.22 -5.22
N PRO A 8 -0.41 0.96 -4.17
CA PRO A 8 -0.84 0.65 -2.81
C PRO A 8 -2.37 0.69 -2.60
N ALA A 9 -3.08 1.41 -3.48
CA ALA A 9 -4.52 1.55 -3.40
C ALA A 9 -5.30 0.49 -4.21
N GLY A 10 -4.63 -0.23 -5.13
CA GLY A 10 -5.31 -1.12 -6.06
C GLY A 10 -4.52 -1.42 -7.34
N TYR A 11 -5.19 -2.11 -8.27
CA TYR A 11 -4.65 -2.43 -9.59
C TYR A 11 -5.21 -1.48 -10.65
N ALA A 12 -4.32 -0.84 -11.40
CA ALA A 12 -4.69 0.00 -12.53
C ALA A 12 -4.33 -0.70 -13.84
N ILE A 13 -5.26 -0.70 -14.79
CA ILE A 13 -5.04 -1.17 -16.16
C ILE A 13 -5.02 0.04 -17.07
N PHE A 14 -3.87 0.28 -17.69
CA PHE A 14 -3.69 1.33 -18.69
C PHE A 14 -3.60 0.73 -20.10
N LYS A 15 -4.07 1.49 -21.08
CA LYS A 15 -3.81 1.23 -22.49
C LYS A 15 -2.67 2.11 -22.96
N LEU A 16 -1.67 1.51 -23.59
CA LEU A 16 -0.67 2.27 -24.33
C LEU A 16 -1.29 2.69 -25.66
N LEU A 17 -1.28 4.00 -25.94
CA LEU A 17 -1.83 4.56 -27.18
C LEU A 17 -0.77 4.65 -28.27
N ASP A 18 0.49 4.90 -27.91
CA ASP A 18 1.61 4.98 -28.86
C ASP A 18 2.69 3.94 -28.52
N GLU A 19 2.70 2.85 -29.28
CA GLU A 19 3.67 1.75 -29.10
C GLU A 19 5.08 2.11 -29.61
N ASN A 20 5.21 3.10 -30.49
CA ASN A 20 6.51 3.50 -31.05
C ASN A 20 7.43 4.09 -29.98
N LYS A 21 6.85 4.67 -28.92
CA LYS A 21 7.58 5.23 -27.78
C LYS A 21 8.40 4.19 -27.00
N LEU A 22 8.08 2.91 -27.13
CA LEU A 22 8.86 1.83 -26.50
C LEU A 22 10.22 1.59 -27.17
N THR A 23 10.43 2.10 -28.38
CA THR A 23 11.69 1.98 -29.12
C THR A 23 12.70 3.08 -28.79
N GLN A 24 12.22 4.25 -28.31
CA GLN A 24 13.03 5.42 -27.99
C GLN A 24 13.00 5.71 -26.48
N ILE A 25 13.62 4.81 -25.70
CA ILE A 25 13.59 4.85 -24.22
C ILE A 25 14.22 6.14 -23.67
N GLU A 26 15.26 6.67 -24.32
CA GLU A 26 16.03 7.84 -23.85
C GLU A 26 15.20 9.12 -23.77
N ASN A 27 14.19 9.27 -24.63
CA ASN A 27 13.36 10.48 -24.69
C ASN A 27 12.02 10.32 -23.97
N LEU A 28 11.70 9.13 -23.44
CA LEU A 28 10.39 8.82 -22.89
C LEU A 28 10.03 9.73 -21.71
N TYR A 29 11.02 10.20 -20.94
CA TYR A 29 10.80 11.09 -19.82
C TYR A 29 10.15 12.43 -20.22
N HIS A 30 10.53 13.00 -21.37
CA HIS A 30 9.99 14.28 -21.85
C HIS A 30 8.48 14.21 -22.13
N ASP A 31 7.99 13.06 -22.59
CA ASP A 31 6.56 12.84 -22.84
C ASP A 31 5.73 12.75 -21.52
N PHE A 32 6.39 12.64 -20.36
CA PHE A 32 5.77 12.56 -19.04
C PHE A 32 6.12 13.76 -18.15
N GLU A 33 6.66 14.86 -18.70
CA GLU A 33 6.87 16.10 -17.93
C GLU A 33 5.54 16.78 -17.58
N THR A 34 4.59 16.75 -18.51
CA THR A 34 3.26 17.37 -18.34
C THR A 34 2.16 16.30 -18.26
N PRO A 35 1.11 16.51 -17.44
CA PRO A 35 -0.05 15.61 -17.38
C PRO A 35 -0.73 15.39 -18.73
N GLU A 36 -0.80 16.44 -19.55
CA GLU A 36 -1.45 16.41 -20.85
C GLU A 36 -0.67 15.54 -21.86
N ALA A 37 0.66 15.61 -21.83
CA ALA A 37 1.50 14.76 -22.65
C ALA A 37 1.40 13.29 -22.20
N ALA A 38 1.43 13.03 -20.89
CA ALA A 38 1.30 11.68 -20.35
C ALA A 38 -0.04 11.03 -20.75
N CYS A 39 -1.15 11.78 -20.72
CA CYS A 39 -2.47 11.30 -21.15
C CYS A 39 -2.55 10.95 -22.64
N LYS A 40 -1.66 11.51 -23.49
CA LYS A 40 -1.57 11.14 -24.92
C LYS A 40 -0.84 9.83 -25.12
N VAL A 41 0.08 9.46 -24.22
CA VAL A 41 0.84 8.21 -24.27
C VAL A 41 0.05 7.06 -23.65
N VAL A 42 -0.51 7.28 -22.46
CA VAL A 42 -1.24 6.26 -21.69
C VAL A 42 -2.63 6.73 -21.30
N LYS A 43 -3.60 5.82 -21.38
CA LYS A 43 -4.97 6.07 -20.96
C LYS A 43 -5.41 5.05 -19.92
N LEU A 44 -5.93 5.52 -18.79
CA LEU A 44 -6.53 4.66 -17.78
C LEU A 44 -7.79 3.99 -18.35
N MET A 45 -7.83 2.66 -18.34
CA MET A 45 -9.02 1.89 -18.74
C MET A 45 -9.85 1.48 -17.54
N HIS A 46 -9.20 0.99 -16.49
CA HIS A 46 -9.87 0.49 -15.30
C HIS A 46 -8.97 0.68 -14.08
N PHE A 47 -9.59 1.00 -12.95
CA PHE A 47 -8.93 1.02 -11.64
C PHE A 47 -9.74 0.19 -10.66
N GLU A 48 -9.16 -0.90 -10.18
CA GLU A 48 -9.75 -1.75 -9.14
C GLU A 48 -9.11 -1.39 -7.80
N LYS A 49 -9.85 -0.66 -6.96
CA LYS A 49 -9.43 -0.32 -5.61
C LYS A 49 -9.51 -1.56 -4.69
N PHE A 50 -8.54 -1.72 -3.80
CA PHE A 50 -8.62 -2.74 -2.75
C PHE A 50 -9.73 -2.39 -1.74
N VAL A 51 -10.39 -3.42 -1.22
CA VAL A 51 -11.47 -3.25 -0.24
C VAL A 51 -10.90 -2.76 1.09
N ASP A 52 -9.81 -3.37 1.54
CA ASP A 52 -9.17 -3.06 2.81
C ASP A 52 -7.63 -3.23 2.75
N THR A 53 -6.97 -2.86 3.83
CA THR A 53 -5.51 -2.99 3.95
C THR A 53 -5.05 -4.46 4.01
N ALA A 54 -5.90 -5.38 4.45
CA ALA A 54 -5.57 -6.79 4.56
C ALA A 54 -5.49 -7.44 3.17
N GLU A 55 -6.44 -7.11 2.28
CA GLU A 55 -6.40 -7.47 0.87
C GLU A 55 -5.17 -6.87 0.20
N ALA A 56 -4.90 -5.58 0.40
CA ALA A 56 -3.73 -4.91 -0.16
C ALA A 56 -2.41 -5.58 0.27
N LEU A 57 -2.30 -5.99 1.54
CA LEU A 57 -1.15 -6.72 2.06
C LEU A 57 -1.03 -8.11 1.42
N ALA A 58 -2.11 -8.88 1.39
CA ALA A 58 -2.11 -10.23 0.81
C ALA A 58 -1.77 -10.20 -0.70
N ALA A 59 -2.34 -9.23 -1.42
CA ALA A 59 -2.08 -8.98 -2.83
C ALA A 59 -0.61 -8.61 -3.08
N THR A 60 -0.06 -7.69 -2.28
CA THR A 60 1.33 -7.23 -2.41
C THR A 60 2.32 -8.34 -2.05
N THR A 61 2.08 -9.08 -0.97
CA THR A 61 2.91 -10.23 -0.58
C THR A 61 2.91 -11.30 -1.67
N ALA A 62 1.75 -11.60 -2.24
CA ALA A 62 1.66 -12.54 -3.35
C ALA A 62 2.45 -12.04 -4.57
N ALA A 63 2.34 -10.75 -4.94
CA ALA A 63 3.09 -10.16 -6.04
C ALA A 63 4.61 -10.25 -5.83
N VAL A 64 5.10 -9.91 -4.62
CA VAL A 64 6.53 -10.02 -4.25
C VAL A 64 7.05 -11.46 -4.31
N GLU A 65 6.21 -12.44 -3.98
CA GLU A 65 6.52 -13.86 -4.09
C GLU A 65 6.32 -14.41 -5.52
N GLY A 66 5.92 -13.59 -6.49
CA GLY A 66 5.63 -14.00 -7.87
C GLY A 66 4.37 -14.86 -7.99
N LYS A 67 3.41 -14.73 -7.08
CA LYS A 67 2.15 -15.46 -7.06
C LYS A 67 0.98 -14.57 -7.46
N LEU A 68 0.08 -15.11 -8.28
CA LEU A 68 -1.19 -14.46 -8.60
C LEU A 68 -2.19 -14.55 -7.44
N TYR A 69 -2.53 -13.40 -6.87
CA TYR A 69 -3.61 -13.27 -5.91
C TYR A 69 -4.99 -13.30 -6.60
N LYS A 70 -6.04 -13.65 -5.83
CA LYS A 70 -7.39 -13.89 -6.36
C LYS A 70 -8.00 -12.64 -7.00
N SER A 71 -7.81 -11.46 -6.41
CA SER A 71 -8.36 -10.21 -6.96
C SER A 71 -7.67 -9.83 -8.27
N LEU A 72 -6.34 -9.91 -8.35
CA LEU A 72 -5.60 -9.69 -9.60
C LEU A 72 -6.06 -10.62 -10.73
N LYS A 73 -6.27 -11.91 -10.43
CA LYS A 73 -6.79 -12.88 -11.41
C LYS A 73 -8.17 -12.48 -11.95
N LYS A 74 -9.05 -11.92 -11.11
CA LYS A 74 -10.39 -11.44 -11.53
C LYS A 74 -10.26 -10.21 -12.43
N VAL A 75 -9.43 -9.24 -12.06
CA VAL A 75 -9.21 -8.01 -12.83
C VAL A 75 -8.67 -8.33 -14.23
N ILE A 76 -7.61 -9.15 -14.31
CA ILE A 76 -7.02 -9.53 -15.60
C ILE A 76 -8.04 -10.28 -16.47
N LYS A 77 -8.81 -11.22 -15.91
CA LYS A 77 -9.82 -11.95 -16.68
C LYS A 77 -10.96 -11.09 -17.21
N ARG A 78 -11.32 -10.01 -16.50
CA ARG A 78 -12.40 -9.09 -16.92
C ARG A 78 -11.95 -8.12 -17.99
N HIS A 79 -10.73 -7.60 -17.89
CA HIS A 79 -10.27 -6.48 -18.71
C HIS A 79 -9.22 -6.86 -19.78
N CYS A 80 -8.51 -7.97 -19.61
CA CYS A 80 -7.51 -8.48 -20.56
C CYS A 80 -8.06 -9.75 -21.26
N THR A 81 -9.19 -9.61 -21.96
CA THR A 81 -9.93 -10.73 -22.56
C THR A 81 -9.42 -11.18 -23.92
N LYS A 82 -8.60 -10.36 -24.60
CA LYS A 82 -8.09 -10.67 -25.94
C LYS A 82 -6.76 -11.39 -25.84
N LEU A 83 -6.73 -12.65 -26.29
CA LEU A 83 -5.50 -13.48 -26.35
C LEU A 83 -4.36 -12.83 -27.15
N GLN A 84 -4.67 -11.90 -28.06
CA GLN A 84 -3.69 -11.19 -28.89
C GLN A 84 -3.14 -9.91 -28.27
N GLU A 85 -3.71 -9.40 -27.16
CA GLU A 85 -3.17 -8.19 -26.52
C GLU A 85 -2.01 -8.55 -25.59
N GLN A 86 -0.85 -7.94 -25.82
CA GLN A 86 0.30 -8.05 -24.93
C GLN A 86 0.05 -7.27 -23.63
N LEU A 87 0.41 -7.88 -22.49
CA LEU A 87 0.33 -7.27 -21.16
C LEU A 87 1.74 -6.91 -20.66
N ALA A 88 2.00 -5.62 -20.50
CA ALA A 88 3.21 -5.11 -19.88
C ALA A 88 3.11 -5.23 -18.35
N VAL A 89 4.08 -5.90 -17.74
CA VAL A 89 4.17 -6.15 -16.30
C VAL A 89 5.57 -5.73 -15.83
N ALA A 90 5.67 -5.08 -14.66
CA ALA A 90 6.95 -4.55 -14.16
C ALA A 90 7.91 -5.64 -13.65
N ASP A 91 7.38 -6.69 -13.00
CA ASP A 91 8.16 -7.80 -12.45
C ASP A 91 8.11 -9.04 -13.37
N VAL A 92 9.29 -9.60 -13.65
CA VAL A 92 9.47 -10.79 -14.48
C VAL A 92 8.83 -12.04 -13.84
N LYS A 93 8.91 -12.21 -12.51
CA LYS A 93 8.34 -13.35 -11.80
C LYS A 93 6.82 -13.34 -11.88
N LEU A 94 6.22 -12.16 -11.67
CA LEU A 94 4.77 -11.99 -11.79
C LEU A 94 4.32 -12.19 -13.24
N SER A 95 5.09 -11.66 -14.20
CA SER A 95 4.85 -11.86 -15.64
C SER A 95 4.81 -13.35 -16.00
N ASN A 96 5.77 -14.15 -15.51
CA ASN A 96 5.79 -15.60 -15.73
C ASN A 96 4.58 -16.29 -15.09
N ALA A 97 4.22 -15.94 -13.86
CA ALA A 97 3.04 -16.50 -13.21
C ALA A 97 1.73 -16.21 -13.97
N ILE A 98 1.62 -15.03 -14.60
CA ILE A 98 0.49 -14.65 -15.46
C ILE A 98 0.47 -15.46 -16.74
N LYS A 99 1.63 -15.61 -17.41
CA LYS A 99 1.76 -16.48 -18.60
C LYS A 99 1.30 -17.90 -18.30
N ASP A 100 1.78 -18.48 -17.20
CA ASP A 100 1.50 -19.88 -16.85
C ASP A 100 0.03 -20.11 -16.49
N LYS A 101 -0.60 -19.19 -15.74
CA LYS A 101 -1.95 -19.39 -15.21
C LYS A 101 -3.08 -18.88 -16.09
N LEU A 102 -2.81 -17.90 -16.95
CA LEU A 102 -3.81 -17.23 -17.78
C LEU A 102 -3.52 -17.34 -19.28
N SER A 103 -2.40 -17.94 -19.68
CA SER A 103 -2.01 -18.12 -21.08
C SER A 103 -1.99 -16.80 -21.88
N LEU A 104 -1.65 -15.70 -21.21
CA LEU A 104 -1.55 -14.37 -21.80
C LEU A 104 -0.12 -14.04 -22.19
N SER A 105 0.06 -13.34 -23.30
CA SER A 105 1.37 -12.82 -23.70
C SER A 105 1.77 -11.66 -22.79
N CYS A 106 2.73 -11.89 -21.90
CA CYS A 106 3.24 -10.85 -21.00
C CYS A 106 4.65 -10.39 -21.39
N VAL A 107 4.89 -9.08 -21.32
CA VAL A 107 6.17 -8.46 -21.66
C VAL A 107 6.72 -7.75 -20.42
N SER A 108 7.98 -8.02 -20.11
CA SER A 108 8.72 -7.34 -19.05
C SER A 108 10.13 -7.12 -19.57
N ASN A 109 10.42 -5.90 -20.03
CA ASN A 109 11.73 -5.49 -20.54
C ASN A 109 12.13 -4.15 -19.91
N THR A 110 13.35 -3.68 -20.19
CA THR A 110 13.85 -2.40 -19.66
C THR A 110 13.01 -1.21 -20.11
N ALA A 111 12.47 -1.24 -21.34
CA ALA A 111 11.59 -0.18 -21.86
C ALA A 111 10.28 -0.07 -21.05
N ILE A 112 9.66 -1.20 -20.69
CA ILE A 112 8.48 -1.24 -19.84
C ILE A 112 8.82 -0.75 -18.43
N GLN A 113 9.99 -1.09 -17.90
CA GLN A 113 10.40 -0.59 -16.58
C GLN A 113 10.56 0.94 -16.56
N GLU A 114 11.15 1.52 -17.61
CA GLU A 114 11.27 2.97 -17.73
C GLU A 114 9.92 3.63 -17.95
N LEU A 115 9.04 3.04 -18.78
CA LEU A 115 7.66 3.50 -18.94
C LEU A 115 6.91 3.52 -17.60
N MET A 116 7.00 2.46 -16.81
CA MET A 116 6.38 2.38 -15.48
C MET A 116 6.95 3.45 -14.54
N ARG A 117 8.24 3.79 -14.67
CA ARG A 117 8.87 4.86 -13.89
C ARG A 117 8.31 6.24 -14.26
N CYS A 118 8.18 6.54 -15.56
CA CYS A 118 7.57 7.77 -16.06
C CYS A 118 6.08 7.87 -15.70
N MET A 119 5.32 6.76 -15.77
CA MET A 119 3.94 6.74 -15.30
C MET A 119 3.85 7.05 -13.80
N LYS A 120 4.81 6.58 -12.99
CA LYS A 120 4.83 6.82 -11.55
C LYS A 120 5.05 8.29 -11.19
N SER A 121 5.80 9.06 -11.98
CA SER A 121 5.98 10.50 -11.73
C SER A 121 4.67 11.28 -11.96
N GLN A 122 3.84 10.85 -12.92
CA GLN A 122 2.55 11.47 -13.25
C GLN A 122 1.34 10.76 -12.61
N MET A 123 1.57 9.91 -11.61
CA MET A 123 0.51 9.08 -11.00
C MET A 123 -0.62 9.90 -10.37
N ASP A 124 -0.31 11.09 -9.84
CA ASP A 124 -1.29 12.02 -9.29
C ASP A 124 -2.33 12.47 -10.33
N SER A 125 -1.90 12.61 -11.59
CA SER A 125 -2.72 13.08 -12.70
C SER A 125 -3.41 11.93 -13.44
N LEU A 126 -2.72 10.78 -13.57
CA LEU A 126 -3.20 9.62 -14.30
C LEU A 126 -4.29 8.82 -13.56
N LEU A 127 -4.26 8.83 -12.22
CA LEU A 127 -5.29 8.21 -11.38
C LEU A 127 -6.31 9.26 -10.90
N VAL A 128 -7.27 9.56 -11.77
CA VAL A 128 -8.38 10.44 -11.42
C VAL A 128 -9.29 9.73 -10.39
N GLY A 129 -9.61 10.41 -9.30
CA GLY A 129 -10.54 9.91 -8.27
C GLY A 129 -9.90 9.35 -7.00
N LEU A 130 -8.57 9.42 -6.84
CA LEU A 130 -7.91 9.08 -5.58
C LEU A 130 -6.96 10.21 -5.13
N PRO A 131 -7.36 11.00 -4.10
CA PRO A 131 -6.55 12.11 -3.62
C PRO A 131 -5.14 11.68 -3.20
N LYS A 132 -4.14 12.51 -3.49
CA LYS A 132 -2.74 12.27 -3.12
C LYS A 132 -2.56 11.92 -1.64
N LYS A 133 -3.26 12.63 -0.75
CA LYS A 133 -3.22 12.41 0.70
C LYS A 133 -3.69 11.00 1.09
N GLU A 134 -4.78 10.53 0.50
CA GLU A 134 -5.29 9.17 0.74
C GLU A 134 -4.33 8.11 0.21
N ARG A 135 -3.77 8.32 -0.99
CA ARG A 135 -2.79 7.39 -1.57
C ARG A 135 -1.56 7.25 -0.68
N THR A 136 -1.04 8.37 -0.17
CA THR A 136 0.12 8.36 0.73
C THR A 136 -0.20 7.66 2.05
N ALA A 137 -1.40 7.87 2.60
CA ALA A 137 -1.84 7.17 3.81
C ALA A 137 -1.94 5.65 3.59
N MET A 138 -2.53 5.21 2.46
CA MET A 138 -2.60 3.79 2.09
C MET A 138 -1.19 3.20 1.87
N ALA A 139 -0.31 3.94 1.19
CA ALA A 139 1.07 3.53 0.98
C ALA A 139 1.83 3.34 2.30
N LEU A 140 1.65 4.26 3.25
CA LEU A 140 2.27 4.17 4.58
C LEU A 140 1.74 2.97 5.38
N GLY A 141 0.41 2.77 5.39
CA GLY A 141 -0.21 1.64 6.09
C GLY A 141 0.23 0.29 5.52
N LEU A 142 0.30 0.19 4.20
CA LEU A 142 0.80 -1.00 3.51
C LEU A 142 2.30 -1.22 3.79
N ALA A 143 3.12 -0.18 3.71
CA ALA A 143 4.56 -0.27 3.98
C ALA A 143 4.85 -0.78 5.40
N HIS A 144 4.15 -0.25 6.41
CA HIS A 144 4.26 -0.75 7.79
C HIS A 144 3.85 -2.21 7.90
N SER A 145 2.73 -2.59 7.29
CA SER A 145 2.21 -3.97 7.35
C SER A 145 3.15 -4.96 6.65
N LEU A 146 3.68 -4.58 5.48
CA LEU A 146 4.61 -5.40 4.70
C LEU A 146 5.95 -5.57 5.42
N SER A 147 6.46 -4.50 6.03
CA SER A 147 7.69 -4.55 6.84
C SER A 147 7.54 -5.52 8.03
N ARG A 148 6.40 -5.46 8.74
CA ARG A 148 6.11 -6.41 9.84
C ARG A 148 6.04 -7.85 9.36
N TYR A 149 5.37 -8.10 8.24
CA TYR A 149 5.30 -9.43 7.63
C TYR A 149 6.70 -9.97 7.28
N LYS A 150 7.51 -9.15 6.59
CA LYS A 150 8.83 -9.57 6.10
C LYS A 150 9.84 -9.79 7.23
N LEU A 151 9.81 -8.96 8.27
CA LEU A 151 10.70 -9.07 9.43
C LEU A 151 10.19 -10.06 10.49
N LYS A 152 9.01 -10.68 10.27
CA LYS A 152 8.34 -11.57 11.23
C LYS A 152 8.19 -10.92 12.61
N PHE A 153 7.80 -9.65 12.64
CA PHE A 153 7.54 -8.93 13.89
C PHE A 153 6.39 -9.61 14.65
N SER A 154 6.70 -10.24 15.78
CA SER A 154 5.69 -10.73 16.70
C SER A 154 5.45 -9.68 17.79
N PRO A 155 4.19 -9.28 18.04
CA PRO A 155 3.86 -8.35 19.13
C PRO A 155 4.25 -8.90 20.51
N ASP A 156 4.33 -10.22 20.67
CA ASP A 156 4.73 -10.87 21.92
C ASP A 156 6.22 -10.66 22.25
N LYS A 157 7.03 -10.37 21.23
CA LYS A 157 8.48 -10.15 21.37
C LYS A 157 8.84 -8.67 21.53
N ILE A 158 7.86 -7.79 21.74
CA ILE A 158 8.07 -6.34 21.86
C ILE A 158 8.18 -5.95 23.34
N ASP A 159 9.42 -5.82 23.83
CA ASP A 159 9.72 -5.47 25.22
C ASP A 159 9.19 -4.09 25.65
N ILE A 160 8.94 -3.19 24.70
CA ILE A 160 8.33 -1.87 24.96
C ILE A 160 6.96 -2.03 25.64
N MET A 161 6.19 -3.07 25.32
CA MET A 161 4.91 -3.31 25.96
C MET A 161 5.07 -3.68 27.44
N GLN A 162 6.10 -4.47 27.78
CA GLN A 162 6.38 -4.84 29.16
C GLN A 162 6.86 -3.63 29.97
N LEU A 163 7.71 -2.78 29.39
CA LEU A 163 8.12 -1.51 29.99
C LEU A 163 6.94 -0.58 30.23
N LYS A 164 6.05 -0.43 29.25
CA LYS A 164 4.82 0.37 29.38
C LYS A 164 3.87 -0.18 30.47
N LYS A 165 3.71 -1.51 30.56
CA LYS A 165 2.90 -2.15 31.61
C LYS A 165 3.48 -1.90 33.00
N LYS A 166 4.81 -2.03 33.16
CA LYS A 166 5.49 -1.72 34.43
C LYS A 166 5.31 -0.26 34.82
N LYS A 167 5.52 0.67 33.88
CA LYS A 167 5.32 2.10 34.12
C LYS A 167 3.88 2.40 34.55
N ARG A 168 2.89 1.91 33.79
CA ARG A 168 1.47 2.07 34.14
C ARG A 168 1.10 1.49 35.51
N LYS A 169 1.71 0.37 35.91
CA LYS A 169 1.49 -0.20 37.23
C LYS A 169 2.05 0.73 38.31
N LYS A 170 3.28 1.21 38.14
CA LYS A 170 3.89 2.18 39.06
C LYS A 170 3.07 3.47 39.19
N ASP A 171 2.60 4.01 38.06
CA ASP A 171 1.78 5.22 38.04
C ASP A 171 0.46 5.01 38.81
N LYS A 172 -0.17 3.83 38.68
CA LYS A 172 -1.37 3.47 39.46
C LYS A 172 -1.10 3.25 40.94
N ASP A 173 -0.02 2.58 41.28
CA ASP A 173 0.35 2.32 42.67
C ASP A 173 0.57 3.68 43.39
N GLN A 174 1.22 4.64 42.73
CA GLN A 174 1.40 6.00 43.22
C GLN A 174 0.07 6.78 43.36
N GLU A 175 -0.82 6.74 42.35
CA GLU A 175 -2.15 7.38 42.44
C GLU A 175 -2.99 6.82 43.59
N THR A 176 -2.84 5.52 43.91
CA THR A 176 -3.58 4.87 44.99
C THR A 176 -3.06 5.32 46.36
N GLU A 177 -1.73 5.41 46.52
CA GLU A 177 -1.09 5.94 47.74
C GLU A 177 -1.48 7.41 47.97
N GLU A 178 -1.45 8.26 46.93
CA GLU A 178 -1.87 9.67 47.04
C GLU A 178 -3.37 9.81 47.40
N ALA A 179 -4.22 8.93 46.89
CA ALA A 179 -5.64 8.89 47.23
C ALA A 179 -5.91 8.40 48.67
N GLU A 180 -5.10 7.47 49.19
CA GLU A 180 -5.19 7.02 50.59
C GLU A 180 -4.77 8.12 51.56
N VAL A 181 -3.65 8.81 51.29
CA VAL A 181 -3.17 9.92 52.13
C VAL A 181 -4.18 11.07 52.18
N THR A 182 -4.80 11.43 51.06
CA THR A 182 -5.82 12.49 51.01
C THR A 182 -7.12 12.10 51.74
N ASN A 183 -7.49 10.81 51.73
CA ASN A 183 -8.61 10.31 52.53
C ASN A 183 -8.30 10.31 54.03
N GLU A 184 -7.07 9.98 54.45
CA GLU A 184 -6.68 10.06 55.87
C GLU A 184 -6.61 11.51 56.38
N GLU A 185 -6.13 12.46 55.57
CA GLU A 185 -6.13 13.89 55.91
C GLU A 185 -7.55 14.48 56.03
N THR A 186 -8.49 14.04 55.19
CA THR A 186 -9.89 14.52 55.27
C THR A 186 -10.65 13.93 56.47
N VAL A 187 -10.37 12.68 56.85
CA VAL A 187 -10.96 12.06 58.05
C VAL A 187 -10.44 12.72 59.34
N THR A 188 -9.16 13.07 59.40
CA THR A 188 -8.55 13.74 60.58
C THR A 188 -9.00 15.20 60.73
N LEU A 189 -9.24 15.92 59.63
CA LEU A 189 -9.82 17.26 59.66
C LEU A 189 -11.33 17.27 60.01
N GLY A 190 -12.08 16.22 59.64
CA GLY A 190 -13.48 16.06 60.03
C GLY A 190 -13.68 15.83 61.53
N ASN A 191 -12.82 15.01 62.15
CA ASN A 191 -12.91 14.75 63.60
C ASN A 191 -12.49 15.94 64.46
N SER A 192 -11.63 16.83 63.96
CA SER A 192 -11.19 18.02 64.70
C SER A 192 -12.17 19.20 64.63
N THR A 193 -13.21 19.12 63.79
CA THR A 193 -14.28 20.15 63.70
C THR A 193 -15.54 19.79 64.49
N GLU A 194 -15.69 18.55 64.97
CA GLU A 194 -16.80 18.13 65.84
C GLU A 194 -16.49 18.25 67.36
N GLU A 195 -15.25 18.54 67.75
CA GLU A 195 -14.81 18.64 69.16
C GLU A 195 -14.75 20.06 69.74
N ASN A 196 -15.36 21.07 69.11
CA ASN A 196 -15.43 22.45 69.63
C ASN A 196 -16.86 22.97 69.78
#